data_AF-A0AAV4WHG9-F1
#
_entry.id   AF-A0AAV4WHG9-F1
#
_cell.length_a   1.000
_cell.length_b   1.000
_cell.length_c   1.000
_cell.angle_alpha   90.00
_cell.angle_beta   90.00
_cell.angle_gamma   90.00
#
_symmetry.space_group_name_H-M   'P 1'
#
loop_
_entity.id
_entity.type
_entity.pdbx_description
1 polymer ?
#
loop_
_entity_poly.entity_id
_entity_poly.type
_entity_poly.pdbx_seq_one_letter_code
_entity_poly.pdbx_strand_id
1 'polypeptide(L)'
;MSVLKIPEKLKPDLIFVLKSTLRLIYRWFIDHSEVLEPDFDDVSSIQWRSEGTIDIIKTAQALVRREDAPLTMRLIFATSYCLEEEVLRLRRRCLFYAFTNPVDFGCFFNTAWMRGWCKYTGIHDCGSMESLENASGLQQPSLSTQRSIEGQLQCTSQSLVSVSERKRIIIEIAERNLTNVCAMRFCLPRMDERDLEVVFTPRYAAKFFLERFLDWPLFNLLLPMANRLWRFMSKQDLEYLLRSLSMRRTQHGSFIYEELITEMWSQSPPQLKEGIMRPF
;
A
#
# COMPACT_ATOMS: atom_id res chain seq x y z
N MET A 1 26.87 -10.37 25.17
CA MET A 1 26.21 -9.25 24.47
C MET A 1 26.52 -7.97 25.24
N SER A 2 27.15 -6.97 24.62
CA SER A 2 27.40 -5.68 25.26
C SER A 2 26.08 -4.90 25.36
N VAL A 3 25.70 -4.47 26.58
CA VAL A 3 24.52 -3.62 26.78
C VAL A 3 24.82 -2.26 26.17
N LEU A 4 24.10 -1.91 25.10
CA LEU A 4 24.23 -0.63 24.42
C LEU A 4 23.71 0.46 25.37
N LYS A 5 24.60 1.34 25.84
CA LYS A 5 24.22 2.46 26.72
C LYS A 5 23.61 3.58 25.89
N ILE A 6 22.28 3.59 25.78
CA ILE A 6 21.54 4.63 25.06
C ILE A 6 21.38 5.86 25.99
N PRO A 7 21.78 7.06 25.56
CA PRO A 7 21.57 8.29 26.33
C PRO A 7 20.09 8.52 26.69
N GLU A 8 19.79 8.95 27.92
CA GLU A 8 18.41 9.17 28.39
C GLU A 8 17.59 10.06 27.45
N LYS A 9 18.22 11.09 26.87
CA LYS A 9 17.57 12.02 25.94
C LYS A 9 17.10 11.37 24.64
N LEU A 10 17.71 10.25 24.22
CA LEU A 10 17.37 9.56 22.97
C LEU A 10 16.41 8.38 23.17
N LYS A 11 16.16 7.97 24.43
CA LYS A 11 15.26 6.85 24.71
C LYS A 11 13.84 7.07 24.18
N PRO A 12 13.21 8.26 24.33
CA PRO A 12 11.87 8.48 23.79
C PRO A 12 11.80 8.28 22.28
N ASP A 13 12.77 8.83 21.54
CA ASP A 13 12.80 8.72 20.08
C ASP A 13 13.09 7.30 19.62
N LEU A 14 14.00 6.59 20.29
CA LEU A 14 14.26 5.19 19.99
C LEU A 14 13.01 4.34 20.24
N ILE A 15 12.30 4.55 21.35
CA ILE A 15 11.04 3.85 21.64
C ILE A 15 9.99 4.16 20.57
N PHE A 16 9.91 5.42 20.13
CA PHE A 16 9.00 5.84 19.06
C PHE A 16 9.31 5.11 17.74
N VAL A 17 10.58 5.11 17.31
CA VAL A 17 11.02 4.41 16.10
C VAL A 17 10.73 2.92 16.21
N LEU A 18 11.13 2.26 17.30
CA LEU A 18 10.87 0.83 17.51
C LEU A 18 9.38 0.49 17.46
N LYS A 19 8.52 1.24 18.15
CA LYS A 19 7.06 1.04 18.12
C LYS A 19 6.50 1.20 16.70
N SER A 20 7.01 2.18 15.96
CA SER A 20 6.55 2.47 14.61
C SER A 20 7.01 1.38 13.63
N THR A 21 8.26 0.93 13.73
CA THR A 21 8.80 -0.23 12.99
C THR A 21 8.00 -1.49 13.28
N LEU A 22 7.75 -1.82 14.55
CA LEU A 22 6.93 -2.98 14.92
C LEU A 22 5.51 -2.88 14.37
N ARG A 23 4.91 -1.68 14.35
CA ARG A 23 3.60 -1.46 13.74
C ARG A 23 3.61 -1.71 12.23
N LEU A 24 4.66 -1.29 11.52
CA LEU A 24 4.80 -1.58 10.08
C LEU A 24 4.88 -3.09 9.83
N ILE A 25 5.70 -3.79 10.61
CA ILE A 25 5.88 -5.25 10.53
C ILE A 25 4.54 -5.94 10.78
N TYR A 26 3.87 -5.58 11.89
CA TYR A 26 2.58 -6.14 12.26
C TYR A 26 1.51 -5.87 11.19
N ARG A 27 1.49 -4.65 10.65
CA ARG A 27 0.56 -4.30 9.58
C ARG A 27 0.82 -5.11 8.31
N TRP A 28 2.08 -5.27 7.93
CA TRP A 28 2.48 -6.14 6.82
C TRP A 28 1.96 -7.56 7.01
N PHE A 29 2.13 -8.16 8.18
CA PHE A 29 1.63 -9.50 8.45
C PHE A 29 0.10 -9.60 8.41
N ILE A 30 -0.62 -8.63 8.99
CA ILE A 30 -2.09 -8.56 8.89
C ILE A 30 -2.54 -8.51 7.44
N ASP A 31 -1.95 -7.62 6.64
CA ASP A 31 -2.36 -7.42 5.24
C ASP A 31 -2.12 -8.68 4.38
N HIS A 32 -1.30 -9.62 4.87
CA HIS A 32 -0.95 -10.87 4.20
C HIS A 32 -1.38 -12.12 4.97
N SER A 33 -2.16 -12.02 6.04
CA SER A 33 -2.43 -13.13 6.96
C SER A 33 -3.20 -14.28 6.32
N GLU A 34 -3.94 -14.05 5.23
CA GLU A 34 -4.61 -15.13 4.49
C GLU A 34 -3.73 -15.78 3.40
N VAL A 35 -2.53 -15.26 3.14
CA VAL A 35 -1.52 -15.92 2.27
C VAL A 35 -0.46 -16.61 3.09
N LEU A 36 -0.02 -15.92 4.15
CA LEU A 36 1.00 -16.40 5.04
C LEU A 36 0.43 -17.51 5.90
N GLU A 37 1.24 -18.52 6.16
CA GLU A 37 0.87 -19.58 7.10
C GLU A 37 0.66 -18.97 8.50
N PRO A 38 -0.23 -19.52 9.33
CA PRO A 38 -0.50 -18.98 10.67
C PRO A 38 0.76 -18.83 11.54
N ASP A 39 1.75 -19.69 11.33
CA ASP A 39 3.01 -19.71 12.07
C ASP A 39 4.15 -18.97 11.33
N PHE A 40 3.82 -18.21 10.28
CA PHE A 40 4.80 -17.42 9.54
C PHE A 40 5.21 -16.17 10.35
N ASP A 41 6.29 -16.30 11.14
CA ASP A 41 6.90 -15.20 11.89
C ASP A 41 8.32 -14.87 11.40
N ASP A 42 8.58 -15.12 10.11
CA ASP A 42 9.91 -14.86 9.56
C ASP A 42 10.11 -13.38 9.23
N VAL A 43 10.35 -12.58 10.26
CA VAL A 43 10.75 -11.17 10.16
C VAL A 43 12.05 -11.01 9.38
N SER A 44 12.90 -12.05 9.26
CA SER A 44 14.16 -12.00 8.49
C SER A 44 13.92 -11.90 6.98
N SER A 45 12.72 -12.28 6.52
CA SER A 45 12.31 -12.10 5.12
C SER A 45 12.04 -10.64 4.74
N ILE A 46 11.78 -9.77 5.74
CA ILE A 46 11.48 -8.35 5.53
C ILE A 46 12.73 -7.63 5.02
N GLN A 47 12.60 -7.04 3.83
CA GLN A 47 13.62 -6.21 3.23
C GLN A 47 13.35 -4.75 3.63
N TRP A 48 14.37 -4.06 4.11
CA TRP A 48 14.25 -2.66 4.58
C TRP A 48 14.78 -1.67 3.54
N ARG A 49 14.17 -0.50 3.47
CA ARG A 49 14.72 0.67 2.77
C ARG A 49 15.62 1.48 3.68
N SER A 50 16.47 2.31 3.10
CA SER A 50 17.38 3.21 3.81
C SER A 50 16.68 4.15 4.79
N GLU A 51 15.43 4.52 4.49
CA GLU A 51 14.58 5.40 5.31
C GLU A 51 13.81 4.65 6.43
N GLY A 52 14.09 3.36 6.65
CA GLY A 52 13.47 2.59 7.73
C GLY A 52 12.05 2.07 7.43
N THR A 53 11.64 2.11 6.17
CA THR A 53 10.37 1.50 5.71
C THR A 53 10.59 0.08 5.22
N ILE A 54 9.53 -0.73 5.13
CA ILE A 54 9.58 -2.03 4.45
C ILE A 54 9.68 -1.79 2.94
N ASP A 55 10.69 -2.36 2.29
CA ASP A 55 10.75 -2.47 0.84
C ASP A 55 9.81 -3.59 0.40
N ILE A 56 8.55 -3.21 0.24
CA ILE A 56 7.44 -4.11 -0.05
C ILE A 56 7.72 -5.00 -1.28
N ILE A 57 8.29 -4.43 -2.35
CA ILE A 57 8.60 -5.19 -3.57
C ILE A 57 9.72 -6.19 -3.34
N LYS A 58 10.82 -5.79 -2.71
CA LYS A 58 11.93 -6.71 -2.42
C LYS A 58 11.54 -7.78 -1.40
N THR A 59 10.71 -7.42 -0.43
CA THR A 59 10.16 -8.37 0.56
C THR A 59 9.30 -9.41 -0.14
N ALA A 60 8.36 -8.98 -0.99
CA ALA A 60 7.57 -9.89 -1.80
C ALA A 60 8.45 -10.77 -2.70
N GLN A 61 9.45 -10.21 -3.37
CA GLN A 61 10.41 -10.99 -4.18
C GLN A 61 11.16 -12.04 -3.36
N ALA A 62 11.63 -11.69 -2.16
CA ALA A 62 12.30 -12.62 -1.26
C ALA A 62 11.37 -13.78 -0.89
N LEU A 63 10.13 -13.49 -0.50
CA LEU A 63 9.11 -14.49 -0.19
C LEU A 63 8.78 -15.41 -1.38
N VAL A 64 8.69 -14.86 -2.58
CA VAL A 64 8.42 -15.62 -3.81
C VAL A 64 9.59 -16.54 -4.20
N ARG A 65 10.82 -16.17 -3.84
CA ARG A 65 12.03 -16.93 -4.16
C ARG A 65 12.31 -18.08 -3.21
N ARG A 66 11.68 -18.10 -2.03
CA ARG A 66 11.74 -19.20 -1.09
C ARG A 66 11.24 -20.50 -1.72
N GLU A 67 12.09 -21.51 -1.75
CA GLU A 67 11.74 -22.80 -2.36
C GLU A 67 10.90 -23.69 -1.44
N ASP A 68 11.03 -23.47 -0.13
CA ASP A 68 10.28 -24.09 0.96
C ASP A 68 8.85 -23.53 1.09
N ALA A 69 8.59 -22.32 0.59
CA ALA A 69 7.27 -21.70 0.67
C ALA A 69 6.26 -22.39 -0.29
N PRO A 70 4.97 -22.51 0.10
CA PRO A 70 3.92 -23.07 -0.74
C PRO A 70 3.83 -22.38 -2.10
N LEU A 71 3.62 -23.18 -3.16
CA LEU A 71 3.52 -22.66 -4.53
C LEU A 71 2.40 -21.63 -4.69
N THR A 72 1.26 -21.85 -4.02
CA THR A 72 0.10 -20.95 -4.00
C THR A 72 0.48 -19.60 -3.40
N MET A 73 1.10 -19.56 -2.22
CA MET A 73 1.62 -18.35 -1.61
C MET A 73 2.56 -17.61 -2.57
N ARG A 74 3.55 -18.29 -3.12
CA ARG A 74 4.53 -17.69 -4.04
C ARG A 74 3.86 -17.10 -5.28
N LEU A 75 2.89 -17.79 -5.85
CA LEU A 75 2.15 -17.28 -7.00
C LEU A 75 1.33 -16.04 -6.63
N ILE A 76 0.64 -16.05 -5.49
CA ILE A 76 -0.17 -14.92 -5.00
C ILE A 76 0.71 -13.69 -4.77
N PHE A 77 1.87 -13.83 -4.12
CA PHE A 77 2.80 -12.72 -3.96
C PHE A 77 3.35 -12.25 -5.31
N ALA A 78 3.81 -13.16 -6.18
CA ALA A 78 4.37 -12.80 -7.48
C ALA A 78 3.39 -11.97 -8.31
N THR A 79 2.13 -12.36 -8.31
CA THR A 79 1.08 -11.73 -9.10
C THR A 79 0.49 -10.49 -8.44
N SER A 80 0.29 -10.49 -7.11
CA SER A 80 -0.18 -9.33 -6.34
C SER A 80 0.81 -8.18 -6.37
N TYR A 81 2.12 -8.47 -6.46
CA TYR A 81 3.21 -7.50 -6.51
C TYR A 81 3.80 -7.29 -7.91
N CYS A 82 3.21 -7.91 -8.92
CA CYS A 82 3.58 -7.75 -10.31
C CYS A 82 5.04 -8.05 -10.63
N LEU A 83 5.53 -9.12 -10.03
CA LEU A 83 6.87 -9.66 -10.21
C LEU A 83 6.89 -10.54 -11.48
N GLU A 84 6.80 -9.91 -12.65
CA GLU A 84 6.60 -10.59 -13.94
C GLU A 84 7.55 -11.77 -14.17
N GLU A 85 8.84 -11.56 -13.97
CA GLU A 85 9.85 -12.62 -14.12
C GLU A 85 9.55 -13.83 -13.21
N GLU A 86 9.11 -13.56 -11.98
CA GLU A 86 8.75 -14.61 -11.03
C GLU A 86 7.44 -15.30 -11.42
N VAL A 87 6.45 -14.56 -11.94
CA VAL A 87 5.20 -15.14 -12.46
C VAL A 87 5.51 -16.09 -13.63
N LEU A 88 6.34 -15.65 -14.58
CA LEU A 88 6.77 -16.47 -15.72
C LEU A 88 7.56 -17.70 -15.27
N ARG A 89 8.44 -17.55 -14.27
CA ARG A 89 9.20 -18.66 -13.68
C ARG A 89 8.30 -19.70 -13.00
N LEU A 90 7.27 -19.25 -12.29
CA LEU A 90 6.34 -20.12 -11.57
C LEU A 90 5.28 -20.76 -12.48
N ARG A 91 4.97 -20.15 -13.63
CA ARG A 91 3.90 -20.55 -14.56
C ARG A 91 3.80 -22.06 -14.79
N ARG A 92 4.89 -22.74 -15.16
CA ARG A 92 4.86 -24.18 -15.47
C ARG A 92 4.42 -25.02 -14.28
N ARG A 93 4.94 -24.69 -13.09
CA ARG A 93 4.57 -25.37 -11.84
C ARG A 93 3.12 -25.07 -11.47
N CYS A 94 2.68 -23.84 -11.69
CA CYS A 94 1.31 -23.43 -11.42
C CYS A 94 0.31 -24.15 -12.34
N LEU A 95 0.59 -24.26 -13.63
CA LEU A 95 -0.24 -25.02 -14.57
C LEU A 95 -0.37 -26.49 -14.16
N PHE A 96 0.75 -27.11 -13.79
CA PHE A 96 0.74 -28.48 -13.29
C PHE A 96 -0.08 -28.61 -12.00
N TYR A 97 0.11 -27.71 -11.04
CA TYR A 97 -0.64 -27.71 -9.78
C TYR A 97 -2.14 -27.47 -9.98
N ALA A 98 -2.51 -26.56 -10.89
CA ALA A 98 -3.89 -26.28 -11.28
C ALA A 98 -4.61 -27.54 -11.77
N PHE A 99 -3.90 -28.30 -12.60
CA PHE A 99 -4.40 -29.53 -13.18
C PHE A 99 -4.61 -30.62 -12.12
N THR A 100 -3.70 -30.72 -11.15
CA THR A 100 -3.78 -31.75 -10.10
C THR A 100 -4.70 -31.37 -8.93
N ASN A 101 -4.92 -30.08 -8.66
CA ASN A 101 -5.68 -29.58 -7.50
C ASN A 101 -6.69 -28.48 -7.90
N PRO A 102 -7.69 -28.78 -8.74
CA PRO A 102 -8.56 -27.75 -9.32
C PRO A 102 -9.42 -27.00 -8.30
N VAL A 103 -9.83 -27.64 -7.20
CA VAL A 103 -10.66 -27.01 -6.15
C VAL A 103 -9.86 -25.94 -5.40
N ASP A 104 -8.68 -26.30 -4.88
CA ASP A 104 -7.80 -25.36 -4.19
C ASP A 104 -7.39 -24.21 -5.12
N PHE A 105 -7.17 -24.52 -6.40
CA PHE A 105 -6.72 -23.56 -7.39
C PHE A 105 -7.82 -22.58 -7.86
N GLY A 106 -9.09 -23.02 -7.91
CA GLY A 106 -10.22 -22.21 -8.36
C GLY A 106 -10.50 -20.98 -7.49
N CYS A 107 -10.34 -21.10 -6.17
CA CYS A 107 -10.50 -19.98 -5.23
C CYS A 107 -9.52 -18.82 -5.50
N PHE A 108 -8.33 -19.11 -6.05
CA PHE A 108 -7.31 -18.10 -6.35
C PHE A 108 -7.56 -17.36 -7.68
N PHE A 109 -8.15 -18.03 -8.66
CA PHE A 109 -8.33 -17.50 -10.03
C PHE A 109 -9.58 -16.63 -10.21
N ASN A 110 -10.50 -16.65 -9.24
CA ASN A 110 -11.71 -15.85 -9.32
C ASN A 110 -11.47 -14.34 -9.15
N THR A 111 -10.23 -13.91 -8.89
CA THR A 111 -9.87 -12.49 -8.89
C THR A 111 -9.63 -11.95 -10.30
N ALA A 112 -10.15 -10.76 -10.59
CA ALA A 112 -10.04 -10.13 -11.91
C ALA A 112 -8.58 -9.93 -12.35
N TRP A 113 -7.67 -9.68 -11.41
CA TRP A 113 -6.25 -9.48 -11.69
C TRP A 113 -5.55 -10.80 -12.08
N MET A 114 -5.92 -11.94 -11.48
CA MET A 114 -5.31 -13.23 -11.82
C MET A 114 -5.73 -13.65 -13.23
N ARG A 115 -6.99 -13.40 -13.61
CA ARG A 115 -7.45 -13.55 -15.00
C ARG A 115 -6.62 -12.71 -15.96
N GLY A 116 -6.32 -11.46 -15.60
CA GLY A 116 -5.42 -10.58 -16.36
C GLY A 116 -4.03 -11.18 -16.57
N TRP A 117 -3.40 -11.68 -15.50
CA TRP A 117 -2.12 -12.37 -15.58
C TRP A 117 -2.16 -13.64 -16.42
N CYS A 118 -3.25 -14.40 -16.32
CA CYS A 118 -3.40 -15.63 -17.08
C CYS A 118 -3.56 -15.35 -18.56
N LYS A 119 -4.26 -14.27 -18.91
CA LYS A 119 -4.39 -13.83 -20.30
C LYS A 119 -3.04 -13.36 -20.84
N TYR A 120 -2.34 -12.54 -20.05
CA TYR A 120 -1.02 -12.01 -20.42
C TYR A 120 0.02 -13.12 -20.63
N THR A 121 0.07 -14.07 -19.70
CA THR A 121 1.06 -15.16 -19.74
C THR A 121 0.68 -16.31 -20.67
N GLY A 122 -0.53 -16.31 -21.25
CA GLY A 122 -1.02 -17.43 -22.07
C GLY A 122 -1.35 -18.69 -21.25
N ILE A 123 -1.70 -18.53 -19.98
CA ILE A 123 -2.24 -19.63 -19.14
C ILE A 123 -3.67 -20.02 -19.60
N HIS A 124 -4.36 -19.15 -20.34
CA HIS A 124 -5.72 -19.39 -20.88
C HIS A 124 -5.83 -20.57 -21.86
N ASP A 125 -4.74 -20.99 -22.52
CA ASP A 125 -4.79 -22.11 -23.49
C ASP A 125 -4.96 -23.49 -22.84
N CYS A 126 -4.97 -23.56 -21.51
CA CYS A 126 -5.39 -24.75 -20.80
C CYS A 126 -6.91 -24.67 -20.67
N GLY A 127 -7.68 -25.46 -21.45
CA GLY A 127 -9.15 -25.52 -21.45
C GLY A 127 -9.86 -25.80 -20.11
N SER A 128 -9.14 -25.69 -18.99
CA SER A 128 -9.58 -25.77 -17.61
C SER A 128 -10.23 -24.49 -17.08
N MET A 129 -10.04 -23.31 -17.67
CA MET A 129 -10.62 -22.05 -17.14
C MET A 129 -12.15 -22.07 -17.11
N GLU A 130 -12.79 -22.48 -18.21
CA GLU A 130 -14.26 -22.58 -18.29
C GLU A 130 -14.79 -23.70 -17.37
N SER A 131 -13.99 -24.75 -17.15
CA SER A 131 -14.29 -25.83 -16.21
C SER A 131 -14.12 -25.40 -14.74
N LEU A 132 -13.16 -24.51 -14.44
CA LEU A 132 -12.91 -23.93 -13.11
C LEU A 132 -13.96 -22.87 -12.76
N GLU A 133 -14.36 -22.04 -13.73
CA GLU A 133 -15.44 -21.06 -13.57
C GLU A 133 -16.76 -21.76 -13.25
N ASN A 134 -17.08 -22.84 -13.97
CA ASN A 134 -18.29 -23.65 -13.74
C ASN A 134 -18.23 -24.50 -12.45
N ALA A 135 -17.06 -25.01 -12.06
CA ALA A 135 -16.89 -25.78 -10.82
C ALA A 135 -16.96 -24.90 -9.57
N SER A 136 -16.65 -23.60 -9.69
CA SER A 136 -16.49 -22.78 -8.51
C SER A 136 -17.81 -22.41 -7.84
N GLY A 137 -18.93 -22.13 -8.54
CA GLY A 137 -20.23 -21.83 -7.90
C GLY A 137 -20.21 -20.79 -6.76
N LEU A 138 -19.08 -20.11 -6.58
CA LEU A 138 -18.67 -19.47 -5.33
C LEU A 138 -18.86 -17.97 -5.52
N GLN A 139 -19.48 -17.37 -4.50
CA GLN A 139 -19.54 -15.93 -4.32
C GLN A 139 -18.17 -15.31 -4.58
N GLN A 140 -18.17 -14.12 -5.19
CA GLN A 140 -16.94 -13.37 -5.39
C GLN A 140 -16.11 -13.38 -4.11
N PRO A 141 -14.80 -13.70 -4.18
CA PRO A 141 -13.95 -13.62 -3.00
C PRO A 141 -14.13 -12.23 -2.41
N SER A 142 -14.38 -12.17 -1.09
CA SER A 142 -14.54 -10.91 -0.40
C SER A 142 -13.38 -10.01 -0.79
N LEU A 143 -13.69 -8.79 -1.23
CA LEU A 143 -12.74 -7.72 -1.52
C LEU A 143 -11.85 -7.34 -0.31
N SER A 144 -11.90 -8.11 0.79
CA SER A 144 -11.09 -7.97 1.99
C SER A 144 -9.60 -8.18 1.77
N THR A 145 -9.18 -8.82 0.68
CA THR A 145 -7.78 -8.75 0.24
C THR A 145 -7.48 -7.40 -0.35
N GLN A 146 -7.28 -6.44 0.54
CA GLN A 146 -6.68 -5.12 0.37
C GLN A 146 -5.19 -5.23 -0.05
N ARG A 147 -4.85 -6.27 -0.83
CA ARG A 147 -3.48 -6.68 -1.16
C ARG A 147 -2.95 -5.81 -2.28
N SER A 148 -1.80 -5.20 -2.00
CA SER A 148 -0.97 -4.33 -2.84
C SER A 148 -1.66 -3.82 -4.09
N ILE A 149 -2.52 -2.83 -3.87
CA ILE A 149 -3.05 -1.99 -4.94
C ILE A 149 -1.88 -1.44 -5.77
N GLU A 150 -0.72 -1.14 -5.17
CA GLU A 150 0.51 -0.75 -5.88
C GLU A 150 0.99 -1.79 -6.90
N GLY A 151 1.02 -3.07 -6.51
CA GLY A 151 1.36 -4.15 -7.43
C GLY A 151 0.30 -4.25 -8.53
N GLN A 152 -0.96 -4.47 -8.18
CA GLN A 152 -2.07 -4.53 -9.15
C GLN A 152 -2.08 -3.35 -10.13
N LEU A 153 -1.77 -2.15 -9.65
CA LEU A 153 -1.64 -0.92 -10.43
C LEU A 153 -0.40 -0.94 -11.35
N GLN A 154 0.73 -1.47 -10.90
CA GLN A 154 1.94 -1.60 -11.71
C GLN A 154 1.71 -2.54 -12.90
N CYS A 155 1.09 -3.70 -12.69
CA CYS A 155 0.70 -4.63 -13.76
C CYS A 155 -0.21 -4.01 -14.82
N THR A 156 -1.29 -3.37 -14.36
CA THR A 156 -2.29 -2.79 -15.26
C THR A 156 -1.74 -1.61 -16.04
N SER A 157 -0.73 -0.91 -15.51
CA SER A 157 -0.15 0.27 -16.14
C SER A 157 0.88 0.01 -17.23
N GLN A 158 1.62 -1.12 -17.22
CA GLN A 158 2.82 -1.25 -18.05
C GLN A 158 2.63 -1.94 -19.40
N SER A 159 1.64 -2.83 -19.58
CA SER A 159 1.60 -3.66 -20.80
C SER A 159 0.22 -3.92 -21.42
N LEU A 160 -0.88 -3.57 -20.76
CA LEU A 160 -2.20 -4.16 -21.10
C LEU A 160 -3.29 -3.18 -21.55
N VAL A 161 -3.07 -1.86 -21.48
CA VAL A 161 -4.16 -0.88 -21.57
C VAL A 161 -3.73 0.42 -22.27
N SER A 162 -4.64 1.04 -23.05
CA SER A 162 -4.41 2.35 -23.69
C SER A 162 -4.13 3.46 -22.65
N VAL A 163 -3.49 4.56 -23.04
CA VAL A 163 -3.19 5.69 -22.12
C VAL A 163 -4.46 6.20 -21.42
N SER A 164 -5.55 6.38 -22.17
CA SER A 164 -6.83 6.89 -21.65
C SER A 164 -7.46 5.93 -20.65
N GLU A 165 -7.40 4.63 -20.94
CA GLU A 165 -8.00 3.62 -20.08
C GLU A 165 -7.16 3.35 -18.82
N ARG A 166 -5.82 3.50 -18.91
CA ARG A 166 -4.94 3.55 -17.72
C ARG A 166 -5.29 4.70 -16.80
N LYS A 167 -5.49 5.91 -17.36
CA LYS A 167 -5.93 7.07 -16.58
C LYS A 167 -7.26 6.81 -15.87
N ARG A 168 -8.25 6.26 -16.59
CA ARG A 168 -9.56 5.91 -15.99
C ARG A 168 -9.41 4.94 -14.82
N ILE A 169 -8.61 3.88 -14.98
CA ILE A 169 -8.36 2.88 -13.93
C ILE A 169 -7.66 3.51 -12.72
N ILE A 170 -6.66 4.38 -12.95
CA ILE A 170 -5.94 5.09 -11.88
C ILE A 170 -6.90 5.96 -11.05
N ILE A 171 -7.82 6.67 -11.70
CA ILE A 171 -8.85 7.49 -11.03
C ILE A 171 -9.79 6.60 -10.22
N GLU A 172 -10.38 5.56 -10.84
CA GLU A 172 -11.32 4.65 -10.18
C GLU A 172 -10.70 3.98 -8.94
N ILE A 173 -9.42 3.59 -9.04
CA ILE A 173 -8.70 3.00 -7.92
C ILE A 173 -8.47 4.02 -6.82
N ALA A 174 -8.06 5.24 -7.15
CA ALA A 174 -7.87 6.29 -6.15
C ALA A 174 -9.17 6.63 -5.42
N GLU A 175 -10.28 6.79 -6.14
CA GLU A 175 -11.61 7.07 -5.56
C GLU A 175 -12.04 5.98 -4.57
N ARG A 176 -11.85 4.71 -4.93
CA ARG A 176 -12.19 3.58 -4.06
C ARG A 176 -11.24 3.38 -2.89
N ASN A 177 -10.04 3.97 -2.96
CA ASN A 177 -8.95 3.69 -2.03
C ASN A 177 -8.31 4.97 -1.47
N LEU A 178 -9.09 6.05 -1.31
CA LEU A 178 -8.63 7.32 -0.74
C LEU A 178 -7.97 7.19 0.64
N THR A 179 -8.29 6.14 1.38
CA THR A 179 -7.72 5.85 2.71
C THR A 179 -6.49 4.93 2.68
N ASN A 180 -6.17 4.34 1.51
CA ASN A 180 -5.03 3.46 1.34
C ASN A 180 -3.80 4.25 0.86
N VAL A 181 -2.81 4.38 1.74
CA VAL A 181 -1.57 5.13 1.44
C VAL A 181 -0.85 4.58 0.21
N CYS A 182 -0.72 3.26 0.10
CA CYS A 182 0.03 2.62 -0.98
C CYS A 182 -0.64 2.88 -2.34
N ALA A 183 -1.96 2.68 -2.42
CA ALA A 183 -2.73 2.99 -3.63
C ALA A 183 -2.51 4.42 -4.11
N MET A 184 -2.59 5.38 -3.19
CA MET A 184 -2.46 6.78 -3.53
C MET A 184 -1.02 7.21 -3.80
N ARG A 185 -0.01 6.62 -3.14
CA ARG A 185 1.41 6.82 -3.50
C ARG A 185 1.68 6.39 -4.94
N PHE A 186 1.01 5.33 -5.41
CA PHE A 186 1.08 4.94 -6.81
C PHE A 186 0.31 5.91 -7.72
N CYS A 187 -0.94 6.22 -7.38
CA CYS A 187 -1.84 6.96 -8.25
C CYS A 187 -1.43 8.43 -8.40
N LEU A 188 -1.11 9.12 -7.30
CA LEU A 188 -0.91 10.57 -7.30
C LEU A 188 0.17 11.06 -8.26
N PRO A 189 1.37 10.46 -8.33
CA PRO A 189 2.39 10.91 -9.29
C PRO A 189 1.97 10.80 -10.76
N ARG A 190 0.91 10.02 -11.06
CA ARG A 190 0.40 9.76 -12.41
C ARG A 190 -0.85 10.58 -12.76
N MET A 191 -1.38 11.32 -11.79
CA MET A 191 -2.56 12.16 -11.93
C MET A 191 -2.17 13.59 -12.26
N ASP A 192 -2.81 14.15 -13.30
CA ASP A 192 -2.76 15.59 -13.55
C ASP A 192 -3.79 16.35 -12.70
N GLU A 193 -3.81 17.67 -12.81
CA GLU A 193 -4.69 18.51 -11.98
C GLU A 193 -6.19 18.23 -12.20
N ARG A 194 -6.61 17.80 -13.40
CA ARG A 194 -8.02 17.43 -13.65
C ARG A 194 -8.35 16.09 -13.01
N ASP A 195 -7.41 15.14 -13.07
CA ASP A 195 -7.56 13.84 -12.42
C ASP A 195 -7.69 14.03 -10.89
N LEU A 196 -6.89 14.92 -10.29
CA LEU A 196 -6.99 15.27 -8.87
C LEU A 196 -8.33 15.93 -8.51
N GLU A 197 -8.85 16.81 -9.38
CA GLU A 197 -10.17 17.40 -9.18
C GLU A 197 -11.24 16.33 -9.09
N VAL A 198 -11.29 15.37 -10.00
CA VAL A 198 -12.27 14.27 -9.95
C VAL A 198 -12.19 13.51 -8.62
N VAL A 199 -10.98 13.14 -8.20
CA VAL A 199 -10.73 12.30 -7.02
C VAL A 199 -11.01 13.03 -5.71
N PHE A 200 -10.68 14.32 -5.62
CA PHE A 200 -10.75 15.11 -4.37
C PHE A 200 -11.87 16.16 -4.33
N THR A 201 -12.71 16.26 -5.37
CA THR A 201 -13.92 17.09 -5.36
C THR A 201 -14.93 16.69 -4.27
N PRO A 202 -15.11 15.41 -3.91
CA PRO A 202 -15.89 15.06 -2.73
C PRO A 202 -15.27 15.76 -1.49
N ARG A 203 -16.01 16.72 -0.91
CA ARG A 203 -15.54 17.51 0.23
C ARG A 203 -15.04 16.55 1.32
N TYR A 204 -13.87 16.85 1.89
CA TYR A 204 -13.14 16.12 2.94
C TYR A 204 -12.16 15.01 2.53
N ALA A 205 -12.07 14.62 1.25
CA ALA A 205 -11.15 13.55 0.83
C ALA A 205 -9.66 13.88 1.10
N ALA A 206 -9.24 15.13 0.86
CA ALA A 206 -7.84 15.53 0.96
C ALA A 206 -7.28 15.46 2.39
N LYS A 207 -8.06 15.88 3.41
CA LYS A 207 -7.57 15.81 4.80
C LYS A 207 -7.39 14.39 5.31
N PHE A 208 -8.35 13.50 5.03
CA PHE A 208 -8.29 12.12 5.52
C PHE A 208 -7.15 11.38 4.85
N PHE A 209 -6.90 11.70 3.59
CA PHE A 209 -5.74 11.21 2.86
C PHE A 209 -4.42 11.70 3.50
N LEU A 210 -4.23 13.01 3.68
CA LEU A 210 -3.01 13.58 4.28
C LEU A 210 -2.79 13.10 5.72
N GLU A 211 -3.86 12.86 6.47
CA GLU A 211 -3.79 12.32 7.83
C GLU A 211 -3.03 10.98 7.89
N ARG A 212 -3.10 10.17 6.82
CA ARG A 212 -2.39 8.89 6.76
C ARG A 212 -0.87 9.04 6.62
N PHE A 213 -0.37 10.21 6.21
CA PHE A 213 1.06 10.51 6.14
C PHE A 213 1.61 11.09 7.45
N LEU A 214 0.76 11.28 8.46
CA LEU A 214 1.20 11.74 9.78
C LEU A 214 1.87 10.62 10.60
N ASP A 215 1.74 9.37 10.15
CA ASP A 215 2.36 8.24 10.81
C ASP A 215 3.79 8.04 10.29
N TRP A 216 4.73 7.79 11.20
CA TRP A 216 6.07 7.36 10.81
C TRP A 216 5.95 6.05 10.03
N PRO A 217 6.68 5.89 8.92
CA PRO A 217 7.78 6.70 8.40
C PRO A 217 7.40 7.68 7.27
N LEU A 218 6.12 7.97 7.08
CA LEU A 218 5.59 8.63 5.87
C LEU A 218 5.66 10.16 5.91
N PHE A 219 6.15 10.75 7.00
CA PHE A 219 6.18 12.20 7.22
C PHE A 219 6.93 12.96 6.12
N ASN A 220 8.00 12.38 5.56
CA ASN A 220 8.77 12.98 4.46
C ASN A 220 7.95 13.12 3.17
N LEU A 221 6.87 12.36 3.03
CA LEU A 221 5.93 12.46 1.91
C LEU A 221 4.75 13.39 2.23
N LEU A 222 4.51 13.76 3.50
CA LEU A 222 3.39 14.59 3.89
C LEU A 222 3.39 15.90 3.11
N LEU A 223 4.44 16.72 3.24
CA LEU A 223 4.49 18.06 2.66
C LEU A 223 4.46 18.06 1.12
N PRO A 224 5.23 17.20 0.42
CA PRO A 224 5.09 17.05 -1.03
C PRO A 224 3.65 16.76 -1.47
N MET A 225 2.93 15.90 -0.74
CA MET A 225 1.53 15.59 -1.06
C MET A 225 0.61 16.76 -0.68
N ALA A 226 0.84 17.40 0.45
CA ALA A 226 0.06 18.53 0.94
C ALA A 226 0.09 19.71 -0.04
N ASN A 227 1.27 20.04 -0.56
CA ASN A 227 1.44 21.11 -1.55
C ASN A 227 0.62 20.90 -2.83
N ARG A 228 0.35 19.64 -3.20
CA ARG A 228 -0.53 19.31 -4.34
C ARG A 228 -2.02 19.36 -3.99
N LEU A 229 -2.36 19.25 -2.70
CA LEU A 229 -3.73 19.06 -2.24
C LEU A 229 -4.32 20.27 -1.50
N TRP A 230 -3.53 21.30 -1.20
CA TRP A 230 -3.99 22.52 -0.54
C TRP A 230 -5.20 23.18 -1.19
N ARG A 231 -5.29 23.16 -2.52
CA ARG A 231 -6.42 23.75 -3.26
C ARG A 231 -7.75 23.02 -3.03
N PHE A 232 -7.70 21.77 -2.57
CA PHE A 232 -8.88 20.96 -2.24
C PHE A 232 -9.24 21.00 -0.76
N MET A 233 -8.48 21.76 0.04
CA MET A 233 -8.65 21.81 1.48
C MET A 233 -9.36 23.09 1.92
N SER A 234 -10.18 22.94 2.95
CA SER A 234 -10.75 24.05 3.71
C SER A 234 -9.86 24.45 4.89
N LYS A 235 -10.16 25.59 5.50
CA LYS A 235 -9.57 26.00 6.78
C LYS A 235 -9.74 24.92 7.86
N GLN A 236 -10.94 24.34 7.96
CA GLN A 236 -11.25 23.29 8.94
C GLN A 236 -10.42 22.03 8.69
N ASP A 237 -10.05 21.75 7.44
CA ASP A 237 -9.20 20.62 7.09
C ASP A 237 -7.75 20.84 7.56
N LEU A 238 -7.21 22.05 7.39
CA LEU A 238 -5.89 22.40 7.93
C LEU A 238 -5.88 22.33 9.45
N GLU A 239 -6.87 22.94 10.12
CA GLU A 239 -7.00 22.91 11.58
C GLU A 239 -7.08 21.47 12.12
N TYR A 240 -7.84 20.61 11.44
CA TYR A 240 -7.94 19.19 11.78
C TYR A 240 -6.58 18.48 11.72
N LEU A 241 -5.79 18.71 10.67
CA LEU A 241 -4.47 18.09 10.52
C LEU A 241 -3.48 18.61 11.56
N LEU A 242 -3.47 19.91 11.84
CA LEU A 242 -2.63 20.50 12.90
C LEU A 242 -2.99 19.94 14.27
N ARG A 243 -4.29 19.81 14.58
CA ARG A 243 -4.74 19.16 15.82
C ARG A 243 -4.31 17.69 15.88
N SER A 244 -4.39 16.98 14.76
CA SER A 244 -3.99 15.58 14.64
C SER A 244 -2.49 15.37 14.85
N LEU A 245 -1.67 16.33 14.39
CA LEU A 245 -0.24 16.38 14.68
C LEU A 245 0.03 16.67 16.17
N SER A 246 -0.66 17.66 16.74
CA SER A 246 -0.52 18.00 18.17
C SER A 246 -0.91 16.85 19.10
N MET A 247 -1.96 16.10 18.77
CA MET A 247 -2.33 14.89 19.53
C MET A 247 -1.26 13.80 19.43
N ARG A 248 -0.67 13.58 18.25
CA ARG A 248 0.44 12.63 18.09
C ARG A 248 1.69 13.09 18.86
N ARG A 249 1.98 14.39 18.86
CA ARG A 249 3.06 14.99 19.67
C ARG A 249 2.88 14.66 21.15
N THR A 250 1.70 14.85 21.72
CA THR A 250 1.46 14.57 23.15
C THR A 250 1.50 13.08 23.47
N GLN A 251 1.03 12.22 22.56
CA GLN A 251 1.04 10.76 22.75
C GLN A 251 2.42 10.13 22.62
N HIS A 252 3.27 10.68 21.74
CA HIS A 252 4.55 10.08 21.38
C HIS A 252 5.76 10.82 21.96
N GLY A 253 5.60 12.08 22.38
CA GLY A 253 6.68 12.88 22.96
C GLY A 253 7.82 13.20 21.99
N SER A 254 7.63 13.00 20.69
CA SER A 254 8.69 13.18 19.69
C SER A 254 8.75 14.61 19.16
N PHE A 255 9.98 15.14 19.08
CA PHE A 255 10.29 16.45 18.50
C PHE A 255 9.94 16.54 17.01
N ILE A 256 9.89 15.41 16.30
CA ILE A 256 9.57 15.33 14.87
C ILE A 256 8.21 15.98 14.57
N TYR A 257 7.23 15.82 15.46
CA TYR A 257 5.91 16.40 15.26
C TYR A 257 5.91 17.93 15.42
N GLU A 258 6.80 18.50 16.22
CA GLU A 258 6.92 19.96 16.39
C GLU A 258 7.49 20.62 15.13
N GLU A 259 8.54 20.02 14.56
CA GLU A 259 9.10 20.43 13.27
C GLU A 259 8.04 20.32 12.17
N LEU A 260 7.32 19.20 12.12
CA LEU A 260 6.29 18.95 11.11
C LEU A 260 5.11 19.92 11.21
N ILE A 261 4.66 20.28 12.43
CA ILE A 261 3.64 21.32 12.63
C ILE A 261 4.14 22.66 12.12
N THR A 262 5.38 23.02 12.47
CA THR A 262 5.99 24.29 12.07
C THR A 262 6.11 24.40 10.55
N GLU A 263 6.57 23.34 9.90
CA GLU A 263 6.77 23.30 8.46
C GLU A 263 5.45 23.25 7.70
N MET A 264 4.47 22.47 8.18
CA MET A 264 3.14 22.45 7.58
C MET A 264 2.41 23.79 7.75
N TRP A 265 2.58 24.46 8.89
CA TRP A 265 2.09 25.81 9.08
C TRP A 265 2.81 26.82 8.18
N SER A 266 4.12 26.70 7.98
CA SER A 266 4.84 27.67 7.12
C SER A 266 4.44 27.52 5.65
N GLN A 267 4.34 26.29 5.15
CA GLN A 267 4.04 25.99 3.74
C GLN A 267 2.55 26.08 3.37
N SER A 268 1.62 26.09 4.33
CA SER A 268 0.20 26.20 3.98
C SER A 268 -0.16 27.56 3.36
N PRO A 269 -1.17 27.65 2.48
CA PRO A 269 -1.58 28.90 1.88
C PRO A 269 -2.18 29.88 2.91
N PRO A 270 -2.00 31.21 2.74
CA PRO A 270 -2.52 32.21 3.68
C PRO A 270 -4.03 32.09 3.92
N GLN A 271 -4.82 31.81 2.87
CA GLN A 271 -6.27 31.66 2.99
C GLN A 271 -6.70 30.50 3.89
N LEU A 272 -5.87 29.48 4.08
CA LEU A 272 -6.18 28.38 5.00
C LEU A 272 -5.86 28.73 6.46
N LYS A 273 -5.00 29.73 6.69
CA LYS A 273 -4.54 30.14 8.04
C LYS A 273 -5.43 31.20 8.68
N GLU A 274 -6.24 31.89 7.88
CA GLU A 274 -7.00 33.05 8.33
C GLU A 274 -7.91 32.68 9.51
N GLY A 275 -7.66 33.29 10.67
CA GLY A 275 -8.39 33.03 11.91
C GLY A 275 -8.15 31.64 12.52
N ILE A 276 -7.08 30.94 12.15
CA ILE A 276 -6.50 29.85 12.96
C ILE A 276 -5.41 30.48 13.83
N MET A 277 -5.44 30.25 15.15
CA MET A 277 -4.35 30.68 16.02
C MET A 277 -3.08 29.93 15.62
N ARG A 278 -1.97 30.66 15.45
CA ARG A 278 -0.68 30.05 15.10
C ARG A 278 -0.37 28.95 16.13
N PRO A 279 -0.07 27.72 15.69
CA PRO A 279 -0.03 26.59 16.61
C PRO A 279 1.07 26.67 17.68
N PHE A 280 2.14 27.47 17.50
CA PHE A 280 3.15 27.80 18.51
C PHE A 280 3.81 29.14 18.16
#